data_AF-A0A1F9TYA0-F1
#
_entry.id   AF-A0A1F9TYA0-F1
#
_cell.length_a   1.000
_cell.length_b   1.000
_cell.length_c   1.000
_cell.angle_alpha   90.00
_cell.angle_beta   90.00
_cell.angle_gamma   90.00
#
_symmetry.space_group_name_H-M   'P 1'
#
loop_
_entity.id
_entity.type
_entity.pdbx_description
1 polymer ?
#
loop_
_entity_poly.entity_id
_entity_poly.type
_entity_poly.pdbx_seq_one_letter_code
_entity_poly.pdbx_strand_id
1 'polypeptide(L)'
;MPEIHDDFVAFLKTLNKHKVEYLVVGGHAVGYHGRPRDTGDIDIVIKSTKENAGRLVHAVGAFGAGALGYTEDDYLSGDFIQFGVAPVRIDVTTLFEGVSRQR
;
A
#
# COMPACT_ATOMS: atom_id res chain seq x y z
N MET A 1 16.04 -8.86 15.58
CA MET A 1 15.49 -7.84 14.64
C MET A 1 14.06 -8.25 14.42
N PRO A 2 13.03 -7.40 14.55
CA PRO A 2 11.70 -7.83 14.14
C PRO A 2 11.76 -8.17 12.66
N GLU A 3 11.27 -9.37 12.34
CA GLU A 3 11.31 -9.95 11.01
C GLU A 3 10.13 -9.37 10.22
N ILE A 4 10.40 -8.77 9.07
CA ILE A 4 9.33 -8.25 8.19
C ILE A 4 8.52 -9.45 7.67
N HIS A 5 7.20 -9.40 7.81
CA HIS A 5 6.32 -10.49 7.36
C HIS A 5 6.39 -10.68 5.83
N ASP A 6 6.43 -11.93 5.38
CA ASP A 6 6.57 -12.29 3.96
C ASP A 6 5.46 -11.71 3.08
N ASP A 7 4.24 -11.58 3.60
CA ASP A 7 3.12 -10.98 2.87
C ASP A 7 3.37 -9.52 2.47
N PHE A 8 4.07 -8.75 3.31
CA PHE A 8 4.44 -7.38 2.97
C PHE A 8 5.42 -7.38 1.79
N VAL A 9 6.42 -8.25 1.83
CA VAL A 9 7.41 -8.40 0.75
C VAL A 9 6.74 -8.89 -0.54
N ALA A 10 5.83 -9.85 -0.45
CA ALA A 10 5.08 -10.39 -1.57
C ALA A 10 4.17 -9.33 -2.20
N PHE A 11 3.48 -8.52 -1.38
CA PHE A 11 2.65 -7.42 -1.87
C PHE A 11 3.48 -6.39 -2.62
N LEU A 12 4.58 -5.90 -2.03
CA LEU A 12 5.47 -4.93 -2.66
C LEU A 12 6.10 -5.47 -3.96
N LYS A 13 6.52 -6.74 -3.99
CA LYS A 13 6.98 -7.38 -5.24
C LYS A 13 5.89 -7.40 -6.31
N THR A 14 4.64 -7.61 -5.92
CA THR A 14 3.51 -7.62 -6.84
C THR A 14 3.21 -6.23 -7.39
N LEU A 15 3.24 -5.19 -6.55
CA LEU A 15 3.14 -3.79 -6.98
C LEU A 15 4.24 -3.42 -7.98
N ASN A 16 5.49 -3.80 -7.68
CA ASN A 16 6.64 -3.57 -8.55
C ASN A 16 6.48 -4.27 -9.91
N LYS A 17 6.04 -5.53 -9.91
CA LYS A 17 5.80 -6.30 -11.15
C LYS A 17 4.77 -5.62 -12.06
N HIS A 18 3.75 -5.00 -11.49
CA HIS A 18 2.68 -4.30 -12.22
C HIS A 18 2.98 -2.81 -12.45
N LYS A 19 4.15 -2.31 -12.03
CA LYS A 19 4.58 -0.92 -12.19
C LYS A 19 3.61 0.08 -11.53
N VAL A 20 3.09 -0.29 -10.37
CA VAL A 20 2.30 0.63 -9.54
C VAL A 20 3.24 1.72 -8.99
N GLU A 21 2.85 2.99 -9.11
CA GLU A 21 3.50 4.14 -8.51
C GLU A 21 2.98 4.30 -7.07
N TYR A 22 3.83 3.98 -6.09
CA TYR A 22 3.46 4.03 -4.67
C TYR A 22 4.62 4.49 -3.78
N LEU A 23 4.28 4.86 -2.55
CA LEU A 23 5.19 5.17 -1.45
C LEU A 23 4.77 4.34 -0.24
N VAL A 24 5.72 3.68 0.41
CA VAL A 24 5.48 3.08 1.73
C VAL A 24 5.55 4.19 2.79
N VAL A 25 4.51 4.32 3.61
CA VAL A 25 4.42 5.29 4.71
C VAL A 25 4.21 4.55 6.05
N GLY A 26 4.12 5.29 7.16
CA GLY A 26 3.87 4.69 8.48
C GLY A 26 5.13 4.26 9.25
N GLY A 27 4.94 3.49 10.34
CA GLY A 27 6.01 3.10 11.27
C GLY A 27 7.18 2.35 10.62
N HIS A 28 6.90 1.60 9.54
CA HIS A 28 7.91 0.94 8.71
C HIS A 28 8.80 1.92 7.92
N ALA A 29 8.30 3.10 7.54
CA ALA A 29 9.11 4.15 6.90
C ALA A 29 10.03 4.87 7.90
N VAL A 30 9.64 4.91 9.18
CA VAL A 30 10.43 5.49 10.29
C VAL A 30 11.42 4.46 10.89
N GLY A 31 11.25 3.17 10.58
CA GLY A 31 12.06 2.06 11.09
C GLY A 31 13.45 1.88 10.47
N TYR A 32 13.82 2.63 9.43
CA TYR A 32 15.18 2.56 8.86
C TYR A 32 16.21 3.37 9.68
N HIS A 33 15.76 4.31 10.52
CA HIS A 33 16.63 5.15 11.37
C HIS A 33 16.19 5.28 12.85
N GLY A 34 15.12 4.60 13.27
CA GLY A 34 14.59 4.65 14.65
C GLY A 34 14.24 3.26 15.20
N ARG A 35 14.03 3.17 16.52
CA ARG A 35 13.70 1.92 17.23
C ARG A 35 12.51 1.22 16.55
N PRO A 36 12.66 -0.04 16.05
CA PRO A 36 11.59 -0.74 15.36
C PRO A 36 10.35 -0.78 16.23
N ARG A 37 9.25 -0.24 15.70
CA ARG A 37 7.93 -0.43 16.29
C ARG A 37 7.28 -1.51 15.44
N ASP A 38 7.04 -2.67 16.04
CA ASP A 38 6.30 -3.80 15.46
C ASP A 38 4.82 -3.38 15.31
N THR A 39 4.58 -2.36 14.48
CA THR A 39 3.22 -2.01 14.08
C THR A 39 2.88 -3.07 13.05
N GLY A 40 1.98 -3.98 13.40
CA GLY A 40 1.59 -5.12 12.57
C GLY A 40 0.79 -4.71 11.33
N ASP A 41 1.24 -3.66 10.66
CA ASP A 41 0.65 -3.00 9.52
C ASP A 41 1.72 -2.35 8.63
N ILE A 42 1.46 -2.33 7.32
CA ILE A 42 2.19 -1.54 6.33
C ILE A 42 1.22 -0.60 5.64
N ASP A 43 1.52 0.69 5.67
CA ASP A 43 0.73 1.71 5.00
C ASP A 43 1.35 2.03 3.63
N ILE A 44 0.53 2.05 2.59
CA ILE A 44 0.96 2.31 1.22
C ILE A 44 0.10 3.42 0.64
N VAL A 45 0.78 4.43 0.10
CA VAL A 45 0.14 5.56 -0.56
C VAL A 45 0.43 5.48 -2.05
N ILE A 46 -0.60 5.45 -2.87
CA ILE A 46 -0.45 5.42 -4.33
C ILE A 46 -0.66 6.81 -4.93
N LYS A 47 -0.11 7.02 -6.12
CA LYS A 47 -0.42 8.20 -6.94
C LYS A 47 -1.86 8.09 -7.47
N SER A 48 -2.67 9.12 -7.23
CA SER A 48 -4.10 9.18 -7.62
C SER A 48 -4.26 9.49 -9.12
N THR A 49 -3.97 8.51 -9.97
CA THR A 49 -4.18 8.59 -11.42
C THR A 49 -4.89 7.33 -11.89
N LYS A 50 -5.78 7.46 -12.87
CA LYS A 50 -6.56 6.33 -13.40
C LYS A 50 -5.67 5.20 -13.89
N GLU A 51 -4.57 5.51 -14.58
CA GLU A 51 -3.64 4.49 -15.07
C GLU A 51 -3.00 3.70 -13.92
N ASN A 52 -2.66 4.38 -12.82
CA ASN A 52 -2.06 3.75 -11.66
C ASN A 52 -3.07 2.93 -10.85
N ALA A 53 -4.31 3.42 -10.71
CA ALA A 53 -5.41 2.69 -10.09
C ALA A 53 -5.72 1.39 -10.86
N GLY A 54 -5.74 1.44 -12.19
CA GLY A 54 -5.90 0.23 -13.03
C GLY A 54 -4.77 -0.78 -12.82
N ARG A 55 -3.51 -0.32 -12.74
CA ARG A 55 -2.37 -1.20 -12.40
C ARG A 55 -2.53 -1.82 -11.01
N LEU A 56 -3.04 -1.07 -10.04
CA LEU A 56 -3.28 -1.55 -8.69
C LEU A 56 -4.36 -2.65 -8.66
N VAL A 57 -5.47 -2.48 -9.38
CA VAL A 57 -6.52 -3.51 -9.50
C VAL A 57 -5.92 -4.83 -9.99
N HIS A 58 -5.09 -4.79 -11.05
CA HIS A 58 -4.40 -5.97 -11.55
C HIS A 58 -3.40 -6.55 -10.53
N ALA A 59 -2.65 -5.71 -9.83
CA ALA A 59 -1.70 -6.13 -8.81
C ALA A 59 -2.38 -6.82 -7.63
N VAL A 60 -3.49 -6.26 -7.13
CA VAL A 60 -4.30 -6.84 -6.04
C VAL A 60 -4.91 -8.17 -6.46
N GLY A 61 -5.39 -8.27 -7.70
CA GLY A 61 -5.82 -9.53 -8.29
C GLY A 61 -4.70 -10.59 -8.30
N ALA A 62 -3.51 -10.23 -8.76
CA ALA A 62 -2.36 -11.13 -8.82
C ALA A 62 -1.79 -11.51 -7.43
N PHE A 63 -1.96 -10.65 -6.42
CA PHE A 63 -1.59 -10.94 -5.04
C PHE A 63 -2.52 -11.96 -4.37
N GLY A 64 -3.75 -12.12 -4.89
CA GLY A 64 -4.76 -13.04 -4.35
C GLY A 64 -5.90 -12.34 -3.60
N ALA A 65 -5.93 -11.00 -3.58
CA ALA A 65 -6.98 -10.20 -2.94
C ALA A 65 -8.07 -9.73 -3.91
N GLY A 66 -8.08 -10.23 -5.16
CA GLY A 66 -9.05 -9.81 -6.18
C GLY A 66 -10.52 -10.13 -5.86
N ALA A 67 -10.78 -11.12 -4.99
CA ALA A 67 -12.15 -11.47 -4.58
C ALA A 67 -12.86 -10.37 -3.77
N LEU A 68 -12.10 -9.38 -3.27
CA LEU A 68 -12.66 -8.22 -2.57
C LEU A 68 -13.39 -7.25 -3.51
N GLY A 69 -13.15 -7.34 -4.83
CA GLY A 69 -13.95 -6.63 -5.83
C GLY A 69 -13.72 -5.12 -5.92
N TYR A 70 -12.66 -4.59 -5.31
CA TYR A 70 -12.32 -3.17 -5.42
C TYR A 70 -12.03 -2.76 -6.87
N THR A 71 -12.56 -1.60 -7.23
CA THR A 71 -12.47 -0.99 -8.56
C THR A 71 -11.47 0.16 -8.57
N GLU A 72 -11.16 0.67 -9.76
CA GLU A 72 -10.36 1.89 -9.90
C GLU A 72 -10.96 3.07 -9.13
N ASP A 73 -12.29 3.22 -9.16
CA ASP A 73 -12.99 4.34 -8.52
C ASP A 73 -12.91 4.24 -6.99
N ASP A 74 -12.95 3.02 -6.43
CA ASP A 74 -12.72 2.81 -4.99
C ASP A 74 -11.31 3.23 -4.59
N TYR A 75 -10.30 2.90 -5.41
CA TYR A 75 -8.93 3.35 -5.15
C TYR A 75 -8.76 4.85 -5.33
N LEU A 76 -9.59 5.52 -6.14
CA LEU A 76 -9.52 6.96 -6.38
C LEU A 76 -10.41 7.78 -5.43
N SER A 77 -11.23 7.15 -4.58
CA SER A 77 -12.12 7.85 -3.64
C SER A 77 -11.37 8.62 -2.56
N GLY A 78 -10.13 8.23 -2.27
CA GLY A 78 -9.34 8.74 -1.16
C GLY A 78 -9.50 7.98 0.16
N ASP A 79 -10.34 6.94 0.17
CA ASP A 79 -10.54 6.10 1.35
C ASP A 79 -9.31 5.20 1.63
N PHE A 80 -9.26 4.66 2.84
CA PHE A 80 -8.33 3.59 3.18
C PHE A 80 -8.93 2.25 2.81
N ILE A 81 -8.24 1.51 1.94
CA ILE A 81 -8.56 0.14 1.59
C ILE A 81 -7.64 -0.80 2.35
N GLN A 82 -8.23 -1.63 3.20
CA GLN A 82 -7.52 -2.55 4.07
C GLN A 82 -7.51 -3.97 3.49
N PHE A 83 -6.34 -4.62 3.55
CA PHE A 83 -6.18 -6.05 3.34
C PHE A 83 -5.68 -6.72 4.61
N GLY A 84 -6.30 -7.84 5.01
CA GLY A 84 -5.93 -8.57 6.21
C GLY A 84 -6.36 -7.89 7.52
N VAL A 85 -5.75 -8.29 8.63
CA VAL A 85 -5.98 -7.77 9.99
C VAL A 85 -4.66 -7.78 10.77
N ALA A 86 -4.52 -6.92 11.78
CA ALA A 86 -3.31 -6.89 12.59
C ALA A 86 -3.01 -8.29 13.22
N PRO A 87 -1.74 -8.74 13.25
CA PRO A 87 -0.52 -7.99 12.96
C PRO A 87 -0.01 -8.10 11.50
N VAL A 88 -0.84 -8.56 10.56
CA VAL A 88 -0.52 -8.60 9.13
C VAL A 88 -1.60 -7.86 8.36
N ARG A 89 -1.56 -6.52 8.46
CA ARG A 89 -2.49 -5.61 7.79
C ARG A 89 -1.77 -4.79 6.72
N ILE A 90 -2.40 -4.60 5.58
CA ILE A 90 -1.91 -3.73 4.51
C ILE A 90 -2.97 -2.68 4.27
N ASP A 91 -2.64 -1.42 4.50
CA ASP A 91 -3.54 -0.29 4.24
C ASP A 91 -3.08 0.43 2.97
N VAL A 92 -3.99 0.61 2.02
CA VAL A 92 -3.75 1.34 0.77
C VAL A 92 -4.63 2.58 0.72
N THR A 93 -4.01 3.73 0.45
CA THR A 93 -4.71 5.00 0.24
C THR A 93 -4.08 5.79 -0.91
N THR A 94 -4.68 6.89 -1.32
CA THR A 94 -4.13 7.79 -2.34
C THR A 94 -3.52 9.04 -1.76
N LEU A 95 -2.48 9.56 -2.42
CA LEU A 95 -2.03 10.93 -2.23
C LEU A 95 -3.15 11.89 -2.66
N PHE A 96 -3.77 12.56 -1.69
CA PHE A 96 -4.59 13.74 -1.95
C PHE A 96 -3.71 14.86 -2.50
N GLU A 97 -4.13 15.52 -3.58
CA GLU A 97 -3.42 16.65 -4.20
C GLU A 97 -3.14 17.83 -3.22
N GLY A 98 -3.77 17.84 -2.04
CA GLY A 98 -3.55 18.85 -1.00
C GLY A 98 -2.26 18.71 -0.19
N VAL A 99 -1.54 17.58 -0.27
CA VAL A 99 -0.23 17.43 0.38
C VAL A 99 0.85 17.96 -0.56
N SER A 100 0.99 19.28 -0.60
CA SER A 100 2.10 19.93 -1.28
C SER A 100 3.41 19.53 -0.59
N ARG A 101 4.38 19.00 -1.37
CA ARG A 101 5.77 18.85 -0.92
C ARG A 101 6.27 20.22 -0.46
N GLN A 102 6.32 20.47 0.85
CA GLN A 102 7.14 21.55 1.35
C GLN A 102 8.60 21.12 1.14
N ARG A 103 9.27 21.83 0.23
CA ARG A 103 10.71 21.76 0.05
C ARG A 103 11.41 22.43 1.22
#